data_AF-A0A0R3PHJ8-F1
#
_entry.id   AF-A0A0R3PHJ8-F1
#
_cell.length_a   1.000
_cell.length_b   1.000
_cell.length_c   1.000
_cell.angle_alpha   90.00
_cell.angle_beta   90.00
_cell.angle_gamma   90.00
#
_symmetry.space_group_name_H-M   'P 1'
#
loop_
_entity.id
_entity.type
_entity.pdbx_description
1 polymer ?
#
loop_
_entity_poly.entity_id
_entity_poly.type
_entity_poly.pdbx_seq_one_letter_code
_entity_poly.pdbx_strand_id
1 'polypeptide(L)'
;MIRRASSPMQFVLEHAMSCYTTVYDVSGWVKQARPCESGASVRPLLLSSKSPAIISLFGSLLPNDASKLRRATQDYVFSALRRSHRSYFVHCIQPSANLRSISSSHEMIDVSFVRRYPERVPFRDFRRRFGCLVEDELNSSINNALDDRAAVSRILERMDIHPSRYRLGISQASLEDERVSRTSSVAKLDSDEKAAELKIELARVQQAEEQMRAKTQHVVTQLRDVEVELNNIRARNETLEKKQQRFDADIKAVEKQLEEMKENKEKAEKERDELRITVSRKTGEVQVDDTFVLTNSKKSLYFVRIF
;
A
#
# COMPACT_ATOMS: atom_id res chain seq x y z
N MET A 1 -32.14 -44.06 -38.49
CA MET A 1 -33.21 -44.82 -39.20
C MET A 1 -32.90 -46.31 -39.15
N ILE A 2 -33.90 -47.20 -39.01
CA ILE A 2 -33.71 -48.67 -38.95
C ILE A 2 -34.30 -49.32 -40.20
N ARG A 3 -33.54 -50.22 -40.84
CA ARG A 3 -33.97 -50.97 -42.04
C ARG A 3 -33.54 -52.43 -41.96
N ARG A 4 -34.24 -53.35 -42.63
CA ARG A 4 -33.81 -54.75 -42.74
C ARG A 4 -32.57 -54.86 -43.63
N ALA A 5 -31.63 -55.73 -43.25
CA ALA A 5 -30.46 -56.05 -44.07
C ALA A 5 -30.77 -57.16 -45.08
N SER A 6 -29.81 -57.48 -45.96
CA SER A 6 -29.92 -58.54 -46.96
C SER A 6 -29.86 -59.95 -46.37
N SER A 7 -29.25 -60.11 -45.19
CA SER A 7 -29.10 -61.41 -44.51
C SER A 7 -30.15 -61.59 -43.40
N PRO A 8 -30.60 -62.83 -43.13
CA PRO A 8 -31.45 -63.11 -41.98
C PRO A 8 -30.74 -62.73 -40.67
N MET A 9 -31.51 -62.34 -39.65
CA MET A 9 -31.00 -61.88 -38.35
C MET A 9 -30.09 -60.64 -38.39
N GLN A 10 -30.14 -59.85 -39.46
CA GLN A 10 -29.40 -58.59 -39.56
C GLN A 10 -30.33 -57.40 -39.81
N PHE A 11 -29.96 -56.25 -39.26
CA PHE A 11 -30.58 -54.97 -39.57
C PHE A 11 -29.54 -53.88 -39.72
N VAL A 12 -29.90 -52.83 -40.46
CA VAL A 12 -29.07 -51.66 -40.69
C VAL A 12 -29.61 -50.53 -39.84
N LEU A 13 -28.73 -49.89 -39.06
CA LEU A 13 -29.04 -48.69 -38.29
C LEU A 13 -28.14 -47.55 -38.73
N GLU A 14 -28.79 -46.44 -39.06
CA GLU A 14 -28.14 -45.19 -39.35
C GLU A 14 -27.98 -44.37 -38.07
N HIS A 15 -26.73 -44.19 -37.64
CA HIS A 15 -26.29 -43.40 -36.49
C HIS A 15 -25.92 -41.97 -36.89
N ALA A 16 -25.89 -41.08 -35.88
CA ALA A 16 -25.45 -39.69 -36.01
C ALA A 16 -26.07 -39.00 -37.23
N MET A 17 -27.41 -38.99 -37.31
CA MET A 17 -28.17 -38.44 -38.44
C MET A 17 -27.72 -38.98 -39.81
N SER A 18 -27.53 -40.30 -39.91
CA SER A 18 -27.17 -41.00 -41.15
C SER A 18 -25.73 -40.79 -41.62
N CYS A 19 -24.84 -40.27 -40.76
CA CYS A 19 -23.40 -40.20 -41.05
C CYS A 19 -22.72 -41.57 -41.01
N TYR A 20 -23.27 -42.51 -40.23
CA TYR A 20 -22.72 -43.85 -40.11
C TYR A 20 -23.82 -44.90 -40.26
N THR A 21 -23.70 -45.70 -41.30
CA THR A 21 -24.59 -46.83 -41.54
C THR A 21 -23.92 -48.09 -41.03
N THR A 22 -24.50 -48.72 -40.02
CA THR A 22 -23.94 -49.91 -39.37
C THR A 22 -24.89 -51.07 -39.49
N VAL A 23 -24.37 -52.21 -39.97
CA VAL A 23 -25.10 -53.48 -40.01
C VAL A 23 -24.90 -54.19 -38.67
N TYR A 24 -25.99 -54.50 -38.01
CA TYR A 24 -26.02 -55.24 -36.76
C TYR A 24 -26.54 -56.65 -37.00
N ASP A 25 -25.85 -57.64 -36.42
CA ASP A 25 -26.32 -59.02 -36.33
C ASP A 25 -26.91 -59.24 -34.93
N VAL A 26 -28.16 -59.70 -34.88
CA VAL A 26 -28.90 -59.94 -33.62
C VAL A 26 -28.67 -61.33 -33.05
N SER A 27 -27.89 -62.17 -33.73
CA SER A 27 -27.57 -63.52 -33.28
C SER A 27 -26.96 -63.50 -31.89
N GLY A 28 -27.57 -64.23 -30.96
CA GLY A 28 -27.10 -64.33 -29.58
C GLY A 28 -27.41 -63.14 -28.66
N TRP A 29 -28.05 -62.07 -29.14
CA TRP A 29 -28.36 -60.89 -28.30
C TRP A 29 -29.22 -61.24 -27.08
N VAL A 30 -30.20 -62.13 -27.23
CA VAL A 30 -31.05 -62.58 -26.12
C VAL A 30 -30.22 -63.31 -25.07
N LYS A 31 -29.25 -64.14 -25.48
CA LYS A 31 -28.35 -64.86 -24.58
C LYS A 31 -27.40 -63.89 -23.86
N GLN A 32 -26.95 -62.83 -24.53
CA GLN A 32 -26.05 -61.81 -23.97
C GLN A 32 -26.77 -60.80 -23.06
N ALA A 33 -28.04 -60.50 -23.35
CA ALA A 33 -28.84 -59.53 -22.60
C ALA A 33 -29.45 -60.13 -21.33
N ARG A 34 -29.60 -61.46 -21.26
CA ARG A 34 -30.07 -62.14 -20.06
C ARG A 34 -28.92 -62.35 -19.06
N PRO A 35 -29.17 -62.16 -17.76
CA PRO A 35 -28.25 -62.60 -16.71
C PRO A 35 -27.86 -64.06 -16.92
N CYS A 36 -26.58 -64.37 -16.77
CA CYS A 36 -26.08 -65.73 -16.93
C CYS A 36 -26.49 -66.57 -15.71
N GLU A 37 -27.46 -67.47 -15.87
CA GLU A 37 -27.96 -68.35 -14.79
C GLU A 37 -26.86 -69.26 -14.22
N SER A 38 -25.90 -69.68 -15.05
CA SER A 38 -24.75 -70.46 -14.59
C SER A 38 -23.79 -69.65 -13.71
N GLY A 39 -23.71 -68.33 -13.90
CA GLY A 39 -22.93 -67.44 -13.04
C GLY A 39 -23.47 -67.38 -11.61
N ALA A 40 -24.80 -67.40 -11.44
CA ALA A 40 -25.43 -67.43 -10.12
C ALA A 40 -25.18 -68.76 -9.39
N SER A 41 -25.16 -69.87 -10.14
CA SER A 41 -25.00 -71.23 -9.60
C SER A 41 -23.56 -71.55 -9.16
N VAL A 42 -22.56 -70.97 -9.85
CA VAL A 42 -21.13 -71.18 -9.55
C VAL A 42 -20.63 -70.23 -8.45
N ARG A 43 -21.38 -69.16 -8.17
CA ARG A 43 -21.00 -68.14 -7.19
C ARG A 43 -20.73 -68.67 -5.77
N PRO A 44 -21.53 -69.56 -5.17
CA PRO A 44 -21.23 -70.13 -3.86
C PRO A 44 -19.90 -70.90 -3.83
N LEU A 45 -19.57 -71.60 -4.92
CA LEU A 45 -18.30 -72.31 -5.06
C LEU A 45 -17.12 -71.34 -5.10
N LEU A 46 -17.24 -70.23 -5.85
CA LEU A 46 -16.20 -69.21 -5.92
C LEU A 46 -16.00 -68.46 -4.59
N LEU A 47 -17.08 -68.26 -3.83
CA LEU A 47 -17.01 -67.66 -2.49
C LEU A 47 -16.41 -68.61 -1.44
N SER A 48 -16.46 -69.92 -1.67
CA SER A 48 -15.77 -70.92 -0.84
C SER A 48 -14.28 -71.07 -1.14
N SER A 49 -13.75 -70.29 -2.10
CA SER A 49 -12.34 -70.32 -2.48
C SER A 49 -11.43 -69.95 -1.30
N LYS A 50 -10.25 -70.56 -1.22
CA LYS A 50 -9.21 -70.19 -0.25
C LYS A 50 -8.45 -68.93 -0.64
N SER A 51 -8.65 -68.41 -1.86
CA SER A 51 -7.97 -67.21 -2.36
C SER A 51 -8.76 -65.95 -2.00
N PRO A 52 -8.22 -65.03 -1.18
CA PRO A 52 -8.89 -63.79 -0.82
C PRO A 52 -9.20 -62.89 -2.02
N ALA A 53 -8.36 -62.93 -3.06
CA ALA A 53 -8.60 -62.17 -4.30
C ALA A 53 -9.85 -62.66 -5.04
N ILE A 54 -10.08 -63.98 -5.06
CA ILE A 54 -11.28 -64.58 -5.66
C ILE A 54 -12.51 -64.22 -4.82
N ILE A 55 -12.42 -64.35 -3.50
CA ILE A 55 -13.52 -63.95 -2.60
C ILE A 55 -13.86 -62.46 -2.80
N SER A 56 -12.85 -61.59 -2.88
CA SER A 56 -13.05 -60.14 -3.08
C SER A 56 -13.76 -59.80 -4.39
N LEU A 57 -13.34 -60.44 -5.50
CA LEU A 57 -13.92 -60.20 -6.81
C LEU A 57 -15.41 -60.61 -6.89
N PHE A 58 -15.79 -61.71 -6.23
CA PHE A 58 -17.15 -62.27 -6.29
C PHE A 58 -18.02 -61.98 -5.06
N GLY A 59 -17.44 -61.43 -3.99
CA GLY A 59 -18.08 -61.10 -2.72
C GLY A 59 -18.89 -59.81 -2.75
N SER A 60 -18.61 -58.90 -3.69
CA SER A 60 -19.41 -57.70 -3.88
C SER A 60 -20.82 -58.07 -4.39
N LEU A 61 -21.88 -57.57 -3.75
CA LEU A 61 -23.27 -57.75 -4.18
C LEU A 61 -23.56 -56.97 -5.48
N LEU A 62 -22.91 -57.37 -6.57
CA LEU A 62 -23.25 -56.86 -7.89
C LEU A 62 -24.65 -57.36 -8.26
N PRO A 63 -25.56 -56.46 -8.67
CA PRO A 63 -26.84 -56.85 -9.22
C PRO A 63 -26.61 -57.82 -10.39
N ASN A 64 -27.34 -58.94 -10.41
CA ASN A 64 -27.23 -59.95 -11.45
C ASN A 64 -27.64 -59.39 -12.85
N ASP A 65 -28.29 -58.23 -12.87
CA ASP A 65 -28.77 -57.54 -14.06
C ASP A 65 -27.73 -56.56 -14.64
N ALA A 66 -26.71 -57.08 -15.32
CA ALA A 66 -25.67 -56.28 -16.00
C ALA A 66 -26.25 -55.20 -16.94
N SER A 67 -27.42 -55.43 -17.54
CA SER A 67 -28.10 -54.47 -18.42
C SER A 67 -28.68 -53.27 -17.68
N LYS A 68 -29.13 -53.44 -16.43
CA LYS A 68 -29.60 -52.31 -15.59
C LYS A 68 -28.41 -51.46 -15.14
N LEU A 69 -27.30 -52.10 -14.80
CA LEU A 69 -26.06 -51.41 -14.44
C LEU A 69 -25.53 -50.56 -15.60
N ARG A 70 -25.50 -51.07 -16.84
CA ARG A 70 -25.04 -50.29 -18.00
C ARG A 70 -25.84 -49.00 -18.20
N ARG A 71 -27.18 -49.06 -18.13
CA ARG A 71 -28.04 -47.88 -18.25
C ARG A 71 -27.83 -46.91 -17.10
N ALA A 72 -27.82 -47.41 -15.86
CA ALA A 72 -27.59 -46.57 -14.68
C ALA A 72 -26.23 -45.85 -14.72
N THR A 73 -25.17 -46.53 -15.16
CA THR A 73 -23.84 -45.93 -15.33
C THR A 73 -23.86 -44.83 -16.41
N GLN A 74 -24.52 -45.09 -17.54
CA GLN A 74 -24.65 -44.10 -18.62
C GLN A 74 -25.40 -42.85 -18.14
N ASP A 75 -26.53 -43.04 -17.45
CA ASP A 75 -27.35 -41.94 -16.91
C ASP A 75 -26.57 -41.12 -15.85
N TYR A 76 -25.79 -41.80 -15.01
CA TYR A 76 -24.91 -41.15 -14.03
C TYR A 76 -23.85 -40.28 -14.72
N VAL A 77 -23.17 -40.80 -15.74
CA VAL A 77 -22.14 -40.05 -16.49
C VAL A 77 -22.76 -38.82 -17.16
N PHE A 78 -23.91 -38.95 -17.82
CA PHE A 78 -24.59 -37.80 -18.43
C PHE A 78 -25.05 -36.77 -17.39
N SER A 79 -25.51 -37.22 -16.23
CA SER A 79 -25.91 -36.33 -15.14
C SER A 79 -24.73 -35.57 -14.57
N ALA A 80 -23.57 -36.23 -14.39
CA ALA A 80 -22.34 -35.60 -13.95
C ALA A 80 -21.84 -34.56 -14.97
N LEU A 81 -21.88 -34.90 -16.27
CA LEU A 81 -21.49 -33.97 -17.34
C LEU A 81 -22.40 -32.73 -17.42
N ARG A 82 -23.71 -32.88 -17.21
CA ARG A 82 -24.67 -31.76 -17.20
C ARG A 82 -24.51 -30.83 -15.99
N ARG A 83 -24.08 -31.37 -14.86
CA ARG A 83 -23.82 -30.59 -13.63
C ARG A 83 -22.46 -29.91 -13.63
N SER A 84 -21.55 -30.32 -14.52
CA SER A 84 -20.25 -29.66 -14.66
C SER A 84 -20.43 -28.20 -15.10
N HIS A 85 -19.73 -27.29 -14.41
CA HIS A 85 -19.78 -25.86 -14.71
C HIS A 85 -19.16 -25.50 -16.07
N ARG A 86 -18.24 -26.32 -16.57
CA ARG A 86 -17.61 -26.18 -17.89
C ARG A 86 -17.29 -27.55 -18.48
N SER A 87 -17.54 -27.70 -19.77
CA SER A 87 -17.21 -28.91 -20.53
C SER A 87 -16.40 -28.52 -21.76
N TYR A 88 -15.26 -29.16 -21.92
CA TYR A 88 -14.39 -29.00 -23.07
C TYR A 88 -14.56 -30.22 -23.96
N PHE A 89 -14.85 -30.00 -25.25
CA PHE A 89 -15.04 -31.06 -26.22
C PHE A 89 -13.76 -31.22 -27.02
N VAL A 90 -13.20 -32.44 -27.03
CA VAL A 90 -12.03 -32.80 -27.83
C VAL A 90 -12.51 -33.78 -28.90
N HIS A 91 -12.41 -33.38 -30.17
CA HIS A 91 -12.76 -34.23 -31.30
C HIS A 91 -11.49 -34.89 -31.84
N CYS A 92 -11.34 -36.18 -31.57
CA CYS A 92 -10.23 -36.97 -32.12
C CYS A 92 -10.57 -37.37 -33.56
N ILE A 93 -9.73 -36.97 -34.52
CA ILE A 93 -9.91 -37.32 -35.94
C ILE A 93 -8.92 -38.42 -36.30
N GLN A 94 -9.42 -39.56 -36.75
CA GLN A 94 -8.58 -40.62 -37.31
C GLN A 94 -8.16 -40.22 -38.75
N PRO A 95 -6.86 -40.13 -39.05
CA PRO A 95 -6.40 -39.91 -40.42
C PRO A 95 -6.80 -41.12 -41.27
N SER A 96 -7.71 -40.93 -42.22
CA SER A 96 -8.03 -41.94 -43.24
C SER A 96 -7.82 -41.33 -44.63
N ALA A 97 -7.50 -42.17 -45.62
CA ALA A 97 -7.22 -41.73 -46.99
C ALA A 97 -8.39 -41.02 -47.69
N ASN A 98 -9.60 -41.03 -47.11
CA ASN A 98 -10.81 -40.42 -47.65
C ASN A 98 -11.37 -39.34 -46.70
N LEU A 99 -10.63 -38.25 -46.52
CA LEU A 99 -11.00 -37.08 -45.69
C LEU A 99 -12.35 -36.41 -46.06
N ARG A 100 -12.89 -36.66 -47.27
CA ARG A 100 -14.14 -36.03 -47.71
C ARG A 100 -15.39 -36.55 -46.98
N SER A 101 -15.37 -37.78 -46.46
CA SER A 101 -16.54 -38.37 -45.78
C SER A 101 -16.73 -37.88 -44.34
N ILE A 102 -15.68 -37.39 -43.69
CA ILE A 102 -15.73 -36.97 -42.28
C ILE A 102 -16.16 -35.51 -42.18
N SER A 103 -15.72 -34.64 -43.08
CA SER A 103 -16.10 -33.22 -43.11
C SER A 103 -17.60 -33.01 -43.43
N SER A 104 -18.24 -33.97 -44.11
CA SER A 104 -19.68 -33.93 -44.39
C SER A 104 -20.54 -34.48 -43.24
N SER A 105 -19.93 -35.03 -42.17
CA SER A 105 -20.69 -35.41 -40.99
C SER A 105 -21.26 -34.11 -40.39
N HIS A 106 -22.59 -33.99 -40.47
CA HIS A 106 -23.30 -32.73 -40.20
C HIS A 106 -23.02 -32.17 -38.80
N GLU A 107 -22.55 -33.02 -37.86
CA GLU A 107 -22.13 -32.64 -36.51
C GLU A 107 -20.98 -31.61 -36.50
N MET A 108 -20.00 -31.69 -37.40
CA MET A 108 -18.88 -30.73 -37.42
C MET A 108 -19.29 -29.36 -37.99
N ILE A 109 -20.25 -29.36 -38.91
CA ILE A 109 -20.83 -28.14 -39.52
C ILE A 109 -21.82 -27.48 -38.56
N ASP A 110 -22.65 -28.26 -37.86
CA ASP A 110 -23.64 -27.76 -36.90
C ASP A 110 -22.99 -27.09 -35.67
N VAL A 111 -21.85 -27.64 -35.19
CA VAL A 111 -21.05 -27.02 -34.11
C VAL A 111 -20.58 -25.61 -34.49
N SER A 112 -20.28 -25.36 -35.76
CA SER A 112 -19.82 -24.05 -36.24
C SER A 112 -20.98 -23.04 -36.36
N PHE A 113 -22.18 -23.50 -36.69
CA PHE A 113 -23.36 -22.66 -36.90
C PHE A 113 -24.06 -22.26 -35.60
N VAL A 114 -24.13 -23.18 -34.62
CA VAL A 114 -24.81 -22.97 -33.33
C VAL A 114 -23.98 -22.08 -32.36
N ARG A 115 -22.68 -21.92 -32.61
CA ARG A 115 -21.73 -21.20 -31.72
C ARG A 115 -21.39 -19.77 -32.14
N ARG A 116 -22.32 -19.01 -32.75
CA ARG A 116 -22.03 -17.60 -33.09
C ARG A 116 -21.68 -16.71 -31.90
N TYR A 117 -22.04 -17.08 -30.66
CA TYR A 117 -21.60 -16.38 -29.45
C TYR A 117 -21.26 -17.38 -28.33
N PRO A 118 -20.05 -17.97 -28.35
CA PRO A 118 -19.68 -19.02 -27.41
C PRO A 118 -19.43 -18.49 -26.00
N GLU A 119 -19.09 -17.20 -25.87
CA GLU A 119 -18.82 -16.58 -24.57
C GLU A 119 -19.93 -15.61 -24.19
N ARG A 120 -20.60 -15.93 -23.07
CA ARG A 120 -21.57 -15.07 -22.42
C ARG A 120 -20.95 -14.58 -21.12
N VAL A 121 -20.75 -13.27 -21.02
CA VAL A 121 -20.14 -12.64 -19.85
C VAL A 121 -21.21 -11.80 -19.15
N PRO A 122 -21.48 -12.02 -17.85
CA PRO A 122 -22.35 -11.15 -17.07
C PRO A 122 -21.88 -9.68 -17.16
N PHE A 123 -22.80 -8.72 -17.22
CA PHE A 123 -22.42 -7.32 -17.44
C PHE A 123 -21.44 -6.79 -16.39
N ARG A 124 -21.68 -7.13 -15.12
CA ARG A 124 -20.80 -6.79 -13.99
C ARG A 124 -19.38 -7.33 -14.16
N ASP A 125 -19.25 -8.58 -14.62
CA ASP A 125 -17.95 -9.22 -14.81
C ASP A 125 -17.23 -8.65 -16.03
N PHE A 126 -17.97 -8.36 -17.11
CA PHE A 126 -17.43 -7.71 -18.29
C PHE A 126 -16.86 -6.34 -17.94
N ARG A 127 -17.64 -5.52 -17.22
CA ARG A 127 -17.20 -4.21 -16.75
C ARG A 127 -15.96 -4.29 -15.86
N ARG A 128 -15.89 -5.24 -14.93
CA ARG A 128 -14.70 -5.44 -14.09
C ARG A 128 -13.44 -5.76 -14.89
N ARG A 129 -13.59 -6.54 -15.97
CA ARG A 129 -12.45 -7.00 -16.79
C ARG A 129 -11.98 -5.95 -17.79
N PHE A 130 -12.92 -5.20 -18.37
CA PHE A 130 -12.63 -4.30 -19.49
C PHE A 130 -12.83 -2.82 -19.15
N GLY A 131 -13.22 -2.50 -17.91
CA GLY A 131 -13.44 -1.11 -17.47
C GLY A 131 -12.17 -0.27 -17.38
N CYS A 132 -10.98 -0.90 -17.31
CA CYS A 132 -9.69 -0.20 -17.36
C CYS A 132 -9.34 0.33 -18.76
N LEU A 133 -9.95 -0.21 -19.82
CA LEU A 133 -9.74 0.20 -21.21
C LEU A 133 -10.48 1.50 -21.57
N VAL A 134 -11.29 2.02 -20.64
CA VAL A 134 -12.05 3.25 -20.84
C VAL A 134 -11.66 4.23 -19.75
N GLU A 135 -11.33 5.45 -20.15
CA GLU A 135 -10.88 6.54 -19.27
C GLU A 135 -11.88 6.87 -18.17
N ASP A 136 -11.36 7.47 -17.09
CA ASP A 136 -12.03 7.70 -15.80
C ASP A 136 -13.35 8.47 -15.87
N GLU A 137 -13.64 9.21 -16.95
CA GLU A 137 -14.93 9.88 -17.14
C GLU A 137 -16.13 8.90 -17.15
N LEU A 138 -15.91 7.66 -17.59
CA LEU A 138 -16.95 6.62 -17.55
C LEU A 138 -17.04 5.92 -16.19
N ASN A 139 -15.95 5.87 -15.43
CA ASN A 139 -15.92 5.25 -14.10
C ASN A 139 -16.36 6.22 -12.99
N SER A 140 -16.28 7.53 -13.22
CA SER A 140 -16.65 8.60 -12.29
C SER A 140 -18.11 9.03 -12.37
N SER A 141 -18.81 8.78 -13.50
CA SER A 141 -20.24 9.08 -13.60
C SER A 141 -21.08 8.07 -12.80
N ILE A 142 -21.78 8.56 -11.77
CA ILE A 142 -22.73 7.80 -10.92
C ILE A 142 -23.73 6.98 -11.75
N ASN A 143 -24.15 7.48 -12.91
CA ASN A 143 -25.10 6.79 -13.80
C ASN A 143 -24.52 5.48 -14.37
N ASN A 144 -23.19 5.37 -14.49
CA ASN A 144 -22.50 4.20 -15.02
C ASN A 144 -22.21 3.19 -13.90
N ALA A 145 -22.15 3.64 -12.65
CA ALA A 145 -22.11 2.78 -11.47
C ALA A 145 -23.42 2.00 -11.27
N LEU A 146 -24.55 2.54 -11.72
CA LEU A 146 -25.88 1.96 -11.47
C LEU A 146 -26.41 1.07 -12.61
N ASP A 147 -25.96 1.27 -13.86
CA ASP A 147 -26.38 0.44 -14.99
C ASP A 147 -25.19 -0.23 -15.69
N ASP A 148 -24.90 -1.46 -15.27
CA ASP A 148 -23.85 -2.29 -15.86
C ASP A 148 -24.09 -2.58 -17.36
N ARG A 149 -25.35 -2.61 -17.83
CA ARG A 149 -25.64 -2.85 -19.26
C ARG A 149 -25.21 -1.67 -20.13
N ALA A 150 -25.54 -0.46 -19.69
CA ALA A 150 -25.13 0.76 -20.39
C ALA A 150 -23.61 0.99 -20.32
N ALA A 151 -22.97 0.61 -19.21
CA ALA A 151 -21.51 0.65 -19.09
C ALA A 151 -20.85 -0.30 -20.11
N VAL A 152 -21.36 -1.53 -20.24
CA VAL A 152 -20.85 -2.50 -21.21
C VAL A 152 -21.03 -2.02 -22.65
N SER A 153 -22.17 -1.42 -23.01
CA SER A 153 -22.38 -0.84 -24.36
C SER A 153 -21.29 0.19 -24.70
N ARG A 154 -21.02 1.11 -23.78
CA ARG A 154 -20.02 2.17 -23.98
C ARG A 154 -18.59 1.63 -24.04
N ILE A 155 -18.26 0.62 -23.24
CA ILE A 155 -16.97 -0.07 -23.35
C ILE A 155 -16.82 -0.69 -24.74
N LEU A 156 -17.86 -1.36 -25.25
CA LEU A 156 -17.84 -1.97 -26.58
C LEU A 156 -17.74 -0.93 -27.72
N GLU A 157 -18.45 0.19 -27.60
CA GLU A 157 -18.36 1.33 -28.52
C GLU A 157 -16.96 1.95 -28.53
N ARG A 158 -16.36 2.18 -27.36
CA ARG A 158 -15.02 2.77 -27.23
C ARG A 158 -13.92 1.85 -27.77
N MET A 159 -14.11 0.53 -27.65
CA MET A 159 -13.24 -0.50 -28.23
C MET A 159 -13.46 -0.70 -29.74
N ASP A 160 -14.30 0.12 -30.39
CA ASP A 160 -14.64 0.04 -31.81
C ASP A 160 -15.15 -1.37 -32.21
N ILE A 161 -16.04 -1.92 -31.37
CA ILE A 161 -16.70 -3.19 -31.65
C ILE A 161 -18.06 -2.90 -32.27
N HIS A 162 -18.19 -3.27 -33.54
CA HIS A 162 -19.42 -3.07 -34.30
C HIS A 162 -20.64 -3.78 -33.67
N PRO A 163 -21.84 -3.15 -33.63
CA PRO A 163 -23.05 -3.72 -33.02
C PRO A 163 -23.48 -5.10 -33.53
N SER A 164 -23.15 -5.46 -34.77
CA SER A 164 -23.44 -6.80 -35.31
C SER A 164 -22.63 -7.93 -34.67
N ARG A 165 -21.55 -7.59 -33.96
CA ARG A 165 -20.56 -8.54 -33.42
C ARG A 165 -20.74 -8.84 -31.94
N TYR A 166 -21.71 -8.21 -31.30
CA TYR A 166 -22.09 -8.52 -29.92
C TYR A 166 -23.60 -8.50 -29.78
N ARG A 167 -24.10 -9.17 -28.74
CA ARG A 167 -25.50 -9.10 -28.35
C ARG A 167 -25.60 -8.84 -26.85
N LEU A 168 -26.24 -7.74 -26.49
CA LEU A 168 -26.59 -7.45 -25.09
C LEU A 168 -27.92 -8.13 -24.77
N GLY A 169 -27.87 -9.15 -23.92
CA GLY A 169 -29.05 -9.80 -23.36
C GLY A 169 -29.65 -8.99 -22.20
N ILE A 170 -30.43 -9.67 -21.37
CA ILE A 170 -31.05 -9.06 -20.19
C ILE A 170 -30.03 -8.84 -19.06
N SER A 171 -29.07 -9.76 -18.89
CA SER A 171 -28.10 -9.74 -17.79
C SER A 171 -26.64 -10.00 -18.22
N GLN A 172 -26.40 -10.27 -19.50
CA GLN A 172 -25.10 -10.71 -20.00
C GLN A 172 -24.85 -10.23 -21.44
N ALA A 173 -23.58 -9.98 -21.76
CA ALA A 173 -23.11 -9.70 -23.11
C ALA A 173 -22.62 -10.98 -23.76
N SER A 174 -22.96 -11.17 -25.03
CA SER A 174 -22.53 -12.31 -25.85
C SER A 174 -21.59 -11.78 -26.92
N LEU A 175 -20.37 -12.32 -27.01
CA LEU A 175 -19.35 -11.87 -27.96
C LEU A 175 -18.88 -13.02 -28.85
N GLU A 176 -18.42 -12.67 -30.06
CA GLU A 176 -17.73 -13.58 -30.95
C GLU A 176 -16.30 -13.88 -30.43
N ASP A 177 -15.94 -15.17 -30.40
CA ASP A 177 -14.77 -15.79 -29.71
C ASP A 177 -13.42 -15.10 -29.99
N GLU A 178 -13.20 -14.72 -31.24
CA GLU A 178 -11.88 -14.27 -31.71
C GLU A 178 -11.47 -12.90 -31.15
N ARG A 179 -12.43 -12.06 -30.77
CA ARG A 179 -12.13 -10.69 -30.31
C ARG A 179 -12.08 -10.54 -28.80
N VAL A 180 -12.70 -11.43 -28.01
CA VAL A 180 -12.52 -11.43 -26.54
C VAL A 180 -11.06 -11.68 -26.17
N SER A 181 -10.40 -12.56 -26.93
CA SER A 181 -8.96 -12.81 -26.76
C SER A 181 -8.12 -11.56 -27.07
N ARG A 182 -8.47 -10.80 -28.11
CA ARG A 182 -7.78 -9.53 -28.46
C ARG A 182 -8.06 -8.42 -27.45
N THR A 183 -9.30 -8.23 -27.01
CA THR A 183 -9.61 -7.21 -25.99
C THR A 183 -8.94 -7.55 -24.67
N SER A 184 -8.89 -8.84 -24.31
CA SER A 184 -8.17 -9.29 -23.12
C SER A 184 -6.65 -9.09 -23.22
N SER A 185 -6.05 -9.20 -24.41
CA SER A 185 -4.62 -8.91 -24.58
C SER A 185 -4.34 -7.41 -24.50
N VAL A 186 -5.19 -6.55 -25.08
CA VAL A 186 -5.03 -5.09 -25.00
C VAL A 186 -5.19 -4.61 -23.55
N ALA A 187 -6.16 -5.13 -22.80
CA ALA A 187 -6.34 -4.79 -21.38
C ALA A 187 -5.12 -5.13 -20.51
N LYS A 188 -4.42 -6.22 -20.82
CA LYS A 188 -3.20 -6.62 -20.10
C LYS A 188 -2.04 -5.68 -20.40
N LEU A 189 -1.82 -5.35 -21.67
CA LEU A 189 -0.73 -4.46 -22.08
C LEU A 189 -0.89 -3.06 -21.45
N ASP A 190 -2.11 -2.50 -21.49
CA ASP A 190 -2.38 -1.18 -20.90
C ASP A 190 -2.18 -1.16 -19.38
N SER A 191 -2.52 -2.27 -18.68
CA SER A 191 -2.25 -2.39 -17.25
C SER A 191 -0.76 -2.53 -16.93
N ASP A 192 0.01 -3.22 -17.78
CA ASP A 192 1.44 -3.43 -17.59
C ASP A 192 2.23 -2.12 -17.87
N GLU A 193 1.80 -1.34 -18.87
CA GLU A 193 2.35 -0.02 -19.19
C GLU A 193 2.14 0.98 -18.04
N LYS A 194 0.91 1.10 -17.54
CA LYS A 194 0.60 1.93 -16.36
C LYS A 194 1.39 1.50 -15.12
N ALA A 195 1.61 0.20 -14.93
CA ALA A 195 2.42 -0.30 -13.83
C ALA A 195 3.91 0.04 -13.98
N ALA A 196 4.43 0.13 -15.21
CA ALA A 196 5.79 0.55 -15.48
C ALA A 196 5.97 2.05 -15.24
N GLU A 197 5.03 2.88 -15.69
CA GLU A 197 5.04 4.34 -15.44
C GLU A 197 5.02 4.66 -13.94
N LEU A 198 4.13 4.03 -13.19
CA LEU A 198 4.04 4.21 -11.73
C LEU A 198 5.33 3.82 -11.01
N LYS A 199 6.05 2.80 -11.50
CA LYS A 199 7.36 2.41 -10.93
C LYS A 199 8.44 3.47 -11.20
N ILE A 200 8.43 4.08 -12.38
CA ILE A 200 9.38 5.14 -12.73
C ILE A 200 9.13 6.37 -11.86
N GLU A 201 7.87 6.79 -11.72
CA GLU A 201 7.51 7.92 -10.87
C GLU A 201 7.79 7.64 -9.38
N LEU A 202 7.55 6.43 -8.90
CA LEU A 202 7.91 6.04 -7.52
C LEU A 202 9.42 6.17 -7.29
N ALA A 203 10.25 5.68 -8.21
CA ALA A 203 11.70 5.80 -8.11
C ALA A 203 12.16 7.27 -8.13
N ARG A 204 11.53 8.10 -8.97
CA ARG A 204 11.80 9.54 -9.04
C ARG A 204 11.44 10.24 -7.73
N VAL A 205 10.29 9.93 -7.14
CA VAL A 205 9.84 10.51 -5.86
C VAL A 205 10.76 10.07 -4.72
N GLN A 206 11.14 8.79 -4.66
CA GLN A 206 12.08 8.28 -3.66
C GLN A 206 13.43 8.99 -3.72
N GLN A 207 13.98 9.20 -4.93
CA GLN A 207 15.22 9.93 -5.12
C GLN A 207 15.11 11.39 -4.65
N ALA A 208 13.98 12.05 -4.94
CA ALA A 208 13.72 13.42 -4.50
C ALA A 208 13.59 13.52 -2.97
N GLU A 209 12.93 12.55 -2.34
CA GLU A 209 12.81 12.44 -0.88
C GLU A 209 14.18 12.30 -0.22
N GLU A 210 15.03 11.40 -0.73
CA GLU A 210 16.36 11.16 -0.18
C GLU A 210 17.25 12.41 -0.31
N GLN A 211 17.16 13.12 -1.44
CA GLN A 211 17.85 14.40 -1.62
C GLN A 211 17.37 15.47 -0.63
N MET A 212 16.07 15.57 -0.40
CA MET A 212 15.52 16.50 0.58
C MET A 212 15.94 16.14 2.00
N ARG A 213 15.94 14.85 2.34
CA ARG A 213 16.41 14.35 3.64
C ARG A 213 17.88 14.70 3.89
N ALA A 214 18.74 14.56 2.89
CA ALA A 214 20.15 14.95 2.98
C ALA A 214 20.32 16.47 3.22
N LYS A 215 19.55 17.31 2.49
CA LYS A 215 19.55 18.77 2.70
C LYS A 215 19.05 19.14 4.10
N THR A 216 17.98 18.53 4.57
CA THR A 216 17.45 18.75 5.92
C THR A 216 18.49 18.37 6.98
N GLN A 217 19.16 17.22 6.82
CA GLN A 217 20.19 16.80 7.75
C GLN A 217 21.36 17.79 7.80
N HIS A 218 21.77 18.34 6.65
CA HIS A 218 22.83 19.36 6.59
C HIS A 218 22.44 20.63 7.34
N VAL A 219 21.23 21.14 7.13
CA VAL A 219 20.71 22.33 7.83
C VAL A 219 20.62 22.09 9.34
N VAL A 220 20.17 20.90 9.76
CA VAL A 220 20.11 20.54 11.19
C VAL A 220 21.49 20.56 11.83
N THR A 221 22.53 20.07 11.15
CA THR A 221 23.91 20.14 11.66
C THR A 221 24.37 21.59 11.80
N GLN A 222 24.15 22.43 10.79
CA GLN A 222 24.51 23.86 10.87
C GLN A 222 23.80 24.58 12.02
N LEU A 223 22.51 24.29 12.24
CA LEU A 223 21.76 24.88 13.36
C LEU A 223 22.32 24.47 14.72
N ARG A 224 22.75 23.21 14.87
CA ARG A 224 23.41 22.75 16.10
C ARG A 224 24.73 23.48 16.35
N ASP A 225 25.52 23.73 15.32
CA ASP A 225 26.79 24.45 15.45
C ASP A 225 26.54 25.90 15.91
N VAL A 226 25.54 26.58 15.31
CA VAL A 226 25.12 27.93 15.72
C VAL A 226 24.57 27.95 17.14
N GLU A 227 23.80 26.93 17.54
CA GLU A 227 23.26 26.81 18.90
C GLU A 227 24.37 26.68 19.95
N VAL A 228 25.43 25.91 19.63
CA VAL A 228 26.63 25.82 20.48
C VAL A 228 27.33 27.17 20.60
N GLU A 229 27.51 27.90 19.50
CA GLU A 229 28.13 29.22 19.51
C GLU A 229 27.33 30.24 20.32
N LEU A 230 26.00 30.24 20.18
CA LEU A 230 25.10 31.08 20.98
C LEU A 230 25.21 30.80 22.48
N ASN A 231 25.31 29.53 22.88
CA ASN A 231 25.50 29.16 24.27
C ASN A 231 26.85 29.64 24.82
N ASN A 232 27.92 29.56 24.02
CA ASN A 232 29.23 30.09 24.39
C ASN A 232 29.20 31.61 24.58
N ILE A 233 28.53 32.35 23.68
CA ILE A 233 28.35 33.80 23.79
C ILE A 233 27.54 34.14 25.05
N ARG A 234 26.47 33.40 25.34
CA ARG A 234 25.64 33.61 26.54
C ARG A 234 26.47 33.44 27.82
N ALA A 235 27.23 32.35 27.94
CA ALA A 235 28.10 32.12 29.10
C ALA A 235 29.18 33.20 29.26
N ARG A 236 29.73 33.69 28.14
CA ARG A 236 30.69 34.80 28.15
C ARG A 236 30.04 36.10 28.62
N ASN A 237 28.84 36.41 28.15
CA ASN A 237 28.09 37.59 28.57
C ASN A 237 27.76 37.56 30.06
N GLU A 238 27.31 36.42 30.60
CA GLU A 238 27.08 36.27 32.04
C GLU A 238 28.34 36.55 32.87
N THR A 239 29.51 36.14 32.36
CA THR A 239 30.80 36.40 33.01
C THR A 239 31.17 37.89 32.96
N LEU A 240 30.91 38.56 31.84
CA LEU A 240 31.18 39.98 31.68
C LEU A 240 30.24 40.82 32.53
N GLU A 241 28.96 40.47 32.61
CA GLU A 241 27.97 41.15 33.44
C GLU A 241 28.33 41.07 34.93
N LYS A 242 28.75 39.89 35.41
CA LYS A 242 29.29 39.72 36.77
C LYS A 242 30.54 40.58 37.02
N LYS A 243 31.43 40.72 36.03
CA LYS A 243 32.61 41.59 36.15
C LYS A 243 32.21 43.06 36.19
N GLN A 244 31.26 43.47 35.36
CA GLN A 244 30.76 44.83 35.32
C GLN A 244 30.11 45.21 36.67
N GLN A 245 29.28 44.34 37.23
CA GLN A 245 28.70 44.55 38.56
C GLN A 245 29.76 44.71 39.66
N ARG A 246 30.88 43.96 39.57
CA ARG A 246 32.01 44.13 40.51
C ARG A 246 32.68 45.48 40.34
N PHE A 247 32.99 45.88 39.10
CA PHE A 247 33.58 47.19 38.85
C PHE A 247 32.65 48.33 39.29
N ASP A 248 31.35 48.23 39.05
CA ASP A 248 30.38 49.23 39.52
C ASP A 248 30.34 49.29 41.06
N ALA A 249 30.48 48.16 41.75
CA ALA A 249 30.57 48.11 43.20
C ALA A 249 31.88 48.75 43.72
N ASP A 250 33.01 48.46 43.06
CA ASP A 250 34.32 49.03 43.39
C ASP A 250 34.34 50.55 43.16
N ILE A 251 33.77 51.04 42.05
CA ILE A 251 33.63 52.47 41.76
C ILE A 251 32.85 53.16 42.87
N LYS A 252 31.67 52.62 43.25
CA LYS A 252 30.87 53.19 44.35
C LYS A 252 31.62 53.19 45.68
N ALA A 253 32.40 52.16 45.96
CA ALA A 253 33.21 52.10 47.18
C ALA A 253 34.30 53.18 47.20
N VAL A 254 34.98 53.39 46.07
CA VAL A 254 36.00 54.45 45.92
C VAL A 254 35.37 55.84 46.00
N GLU A 255 34.22 56.06 45.36
CA GLU A 255 33.48 57.33 45.46
C GLU A 255 33.09 57.64 46.91
N LYS A 256 32.64 56.63 47.67
CA LYS A 256 32.35 56.78 49.10
C LYS A 256 33.59 57.13 49.91
N GLN A 257 34.71 56.41 49.70
CA GLN A 257 35.97 56.71 50.37
C GLN A 257 36.48 58.12 50.05
N LEU A 258 36.29 58.58 48.81
CA LEU A 258 36.65 59.94 48.39
C LEU A 258 35.83 60.98 49.15
N GLU A 259 34.52 60.75 49.34
CA GLU A 259 33.66 61.67 50.06
C GLU A 259 34.01 61.71 51.56
N GLU A 260 34.23 60.56 52.20
CA GLU A 260 34.73 60.48 53.57
C GLU A 260 36.08 61.22 53.73
N MET A 261 36.98 61.08 52.76
CA MET A 261 38.26 61.80 52.74
C MET A 261 38.09 63.32 52.60
N LYS A 262 37.11 63.80 51.80
CA LYS A 262 36.80 65.23 51.70
C LYS A 262 36.23 65.77 53.02
N GLU A 263 35.29 65.07 53.63
CA GLU A 263 34.72 65.44 54.93
C GLU A 263 35.80 65.51 56.02
N ASN A 264 36.68 64.50 56.08
CA ASN A 264 37.81 64.48 57.00
C ASN A 264 38.78 65.63 56.74
N LYS A 265 39.07 65.94 55.46
CA LYS A 265 39.90 67.09 55.08
C LYS A 265 39.26 68.41 55.51
N GLU A 266 37.96 68.60 55.26
CA GLU A 266 37.23 69.80 55.66
C GLU A 266 37.22 69.96 57.17
N LYS A 267 37.02 68.87 57.91
CA LYS A 267 37.06 68.87 59.37
C LYS A 267 38.45 69.23 59.90
N ALA A 268 39.50 68.63 59.35
CA ALA A 268 40.88 68.96 59.70
C ALA A 268 41.24 70.41 59.35
N GLU A 269 40.68 70.95 58.27
CA GLU A 269 40.86 72.35 57.88
C GLU A 269 40.15 73.31 58.84
N LYS A 270 38.92 73.00 59.27
CA LYS A 270 38.21 73.74 60.33
C LYS A 270 38.98 73.71 61.66
N GLU A 271 39.45 72.53 62.08
CA GLU A 271 40.25 72.38 63.30
C GLU A 271 41.57 73.19 63.22
N ARG A 272 42.24 73.18 62.06
CA ARG A 272 43.44 74.00 61.81
C ARG A 272 43.13 75.49 61.95
N ASP A 273 42.03 75.96 61.38
CA ASP A 273 41.65 77.38 61.42
C ASP A 273 41.24 77.82 62.84
N GLU A 274 40.52 76.97 63.58
CA GLU A 274 40.22 77.18 65.01
C GLU A 274 41.49 77.26 65.86
N LEU A 275 42.44 76.35 65.65
CA LEU A 275 43.75 76.38 66.32
C LEU A 275 44.51 77.66 65.95
N ARG A 276 44.47 78.09 64.69
CA ARG A 276 45.11 79.33 64.25
C ARG A 276 44.52 80.56 64.94
N ILE A 277 43.20 80.63 65.09
CA ILE A 277 42.52 81.68 65.85
C ILE A 277 42.94 81.64 67.32
N THR A 278 42.94 80.46 67.93
CA THR A 278 43.29 80.26 69.34
C THR A 278 44.75 80.66 69.62
N VAL A 279 45.68 80.28 68.74
CA VAL A 279 47.08 80.71 68.81
C VAL A 279 47.17 82.22 68.68
N SER A 280 46.49 82.82 67.70
CA SER A 280 46.51 84.28 67.50
C SER A 280 45.99 85.03 68.73
N ARG A 281 44.94 84.52 69.38
CA ARG A 281 44.41 85.06 70.64
C ARG A 281 45.43 85.00 71.77
N LYS A 282 46.08 83.84 71.95
CA LYS A 282 47.15 83.67 72.95
C LYS A 282 48.38 84.54 72.67
N THR A 283 48.76 84.71 71.40
CA THR A 283 49.86 85.62 71.03
C THR A 283 49.51 87.08 71.33
N GLY A 284 48.24 87.47 71.15
CA GLY A 284 47.73 88.78 71.56
C GLY A 284 47.75 88.98 73.09
N GLU A 285 47.36 87.96 73.85
CA GLU A 285 47.45 87.98 75.33
C GLU A 285 48.90 88.13 75.81
N VAL A 286 49.86 87.45 75.17
CA VAL A 286 51.31 87.57 75.49
C VAL A 286 51.88 88.95 75.12
N GLN A 287 51.43 89.58 74.03
CA GLN A 287 51.85 90.95 73.69
C GLN A 287 51.30 92.00 74.67
N VAL A 288 50.12 91.79 75.26
CA VAL A 288 49.57 92.66 76.31
C VAL A 288 50.36 92.51 77.60
N ASP A 289 50.78 91.28 77.94
CA ASP A 289 51.67 91.05 79.08
C ASP A 289 53.07 91.68 78.86
N ASP A 290 53.66 91.57 77.67
CA ASP A 290 54.94 92.24 77.37
C ASP A 290 54.82 93.78 77.40
N THR A 291 53.68 94.36 76.97
CA THR A 291 53.44 95.81 77.10
C THR A 291 53.13 96.24 78.54
N PHE A 292 52.54 95.38 79.36
CA PHE A 292 52.35 95.62 80.80
C PHE A 292 53.69 95.57 81.56
N VAL A 293 54.61 94.68 81.17
CA VAL A 293 55.98 94.62 81.71
C VAL A 293 56.79 95.85 81.28
N LEU A 294 56.68 96.30 80.03
CA LEU A 294 57.38 97.51 79.54
C LEU A 294 56.85 98.81 80.14
N THR A 295 55.56 98.90 80.46
CA THR A 295 54.96 100.09 81.10
C THR A 295 55.26 100.18 82.60
N ASN A 296 55.34 99.05 83.31
CA ASN A 296 55.81 99.02 84.70
C ASN A 296 57.32 99.28 84.83
N SER A 297 58.14 98.85 83.87
CA SER A 297 59.56 99.20 83.83
C SER A 297 59.79 100.70 83.61
N LYS A 298 58.99 101.36 82.75
CA LYS A 298 59.08 102.82 82.55
C LYS A 298 58.62 103.63 83.76
N LYS A 299 57.63 103.18 84.54
CA LYS A 299 57.22 103.88 85.77
C LYS A 299 58.26 103.80 86.90
N SER A 300 59.08 102.75 86.94
CA SER A 300 60.16 102.64 87.93
C SER A 300 61.36 103.57 87.64
N LEU A 301 61.55 104.02 86.39
CA LEU A 301 62.72 104.83 86.04
C LEU A 301 62.55 106.34 86.27
N TYR A 302 61.32 106.83 86.45
CA TYR A 302 61.06 108.26 86.72
C TYR A 302 61.09 108.64 88.21
N PHE A 303 61.24 107.68 89.13
CA PHE A 303 61.21 107.94 90.58
C PHE A 303 62.58 107.96 91.28
N VAL A 304 63.70 107.76 90.56
CA VAL A 304 65.06 107.64 91.15
C VAL A 304 66.05 108.69 90.59
N ARG A 305 65.58 109.89 90.22
CA ARG A 305 66.47 110.98 89.80
C ARG A 305 66.09 112.36 90.32
N ILE A 306 65.56 112.41 91.53
CA ILE A 306 65.57 113.60 92.40
C ILE A 306 66.04 113.11 93.76
N PHE A 307 67.35 113.18 93.97
CA PHE A 307 68.10 113.44 95.21
C PHE A 307 69.58 113.17 94.93
#